data_AF-A0AAD2KK08-F1
#
_entry.id   AF-A0AAD2KK08-F1
#
_cell.length_a   1.000
_cell.length_b   1.000
_cell.length_c   1.000
_cell.angle_alpha   90.00
_cell.angle_beta   90.00
_cell.angle_gamma   90.00
#
_symmetry.space_group_name_H-M   'P 1'
#
loop_
_entity.id
_entity.type
_entity.pdbx_description
1 polymer ?
#
loop_
_entity_poly.entity_id
_entity_poly.type
_entity_poly.pdbx_seq_one_letter_code
_entity_poly.pdbx_strand_id
1 'polypeptide(L)'
;MYPELSRLFHVPNGGQRHAAVAAKLKGQGVKLGVPDLCLPVPRFGCPGLWIEMKTSDGRVSTSQKDWIAYLKGAGYRVEVCRSFDQARSVLLEYLNPKVTYSPGVI
;
A
#
# COMPACT_ATOMS: atom_id res chain seq x y z
N MET A 1 16.96 -4.67 13.27
CA MET A 1 15.66 -4.08 13.66
C MET A 1 15.39 -2.89 12.75
N TYR A 2 14.14 -2.64 12.33
CA TYR A 2 13.77 -1.60 11.36
C TYR A 2 12.93 -0.49 12.03
N PRO A 3 13.56 0.55 12.63
CA PRO A 3 12.83 1.63 13.32
C PRO A 3 11.85 2.38 12.42
N GLU A 4 12.10 2.41 11.11
CA GLU A 4 11.26 3.03 10.08
C GLU A 4 9.84 2.46 10.03
N LEU A 5 9.66 1.19 10.40
CA LEU A 5 8.35 0.56 10.44
C LEU A 5 7.40 1.21 11.46
N SER A 6 7.90 1.99 12.42
CA SER A 6 7.07 2.83 13.29
C SER A 6 6.32 3.95 12.54
N ARG A 7 6.65 4.17 11.27
CA ARG A 7 5.98 5.10 10.36
C ARG A 7 5.07 4.41 9.35
N LEU A 8 4.96 3.08 9.37
CA LEU A 8 3.98 2.36 8.57
C LEU A 8 2.58 2.60 9.14
N PHE A 9 1.63 3.01 8.32
CA PHE A 9 0.24 3.16 8.75
C PHE A 9 -0.74 2.68 7.68
N HIS A 10 -1.93 2.27 8.14
CA HIS A 10 -3.05 1.91 7.28
C HIS A 10 -3.85 3.16 6.89
N VAL A 11 -4.24 3.24 5.63
CA VAL A 11 -5.20 4.23 5.10
C VAL A 11 -6.57 3.56 5.00
N PRO A 12 -7.48 3.77 5.97
CA PRO A 12 -8.73 3.02 6.06
C PRO A 12 -9.82 3.52 5.09
N ASN A 13 -9.49 3.95 3.87
CA ASN A 13 -10.48 4.60 3.00
C ASN A 13 -11.53 3.63 2.44
N GLY A 14 -11.23 2.33 2.32
CA GLY A 14 -12.10 1.31 1.71
C GLY A 14 -13.16 0.68 2.61
N GLY A 15 -13.21 1.00 3.92
CA GLY A 15 -14.12 0.35 4.86
C GLY A 15 -15.61 0.55 4.54
N GLN A 16 -16.44 -0.48 4.77
CA GLN A 16 -17.91 -0.39 4.70
C GLN A 16 -18.44 0.53 5.79
N ARG A 17 -19.38 1.41 5.42
CA ARG A 17 -19.93 2.46 6.28
C ARG A 17 -21.34 2.81 5.86
N HIS A 18 -22.12 3.37 6.79
CA HIS A 18 -23.38 4.02 6.45
C HIS A 18 -23.17 5.16 5.45
N ALA A 19 -24.10 5.31 4.50
CA ALA A 19 -24.01 6.27 3.40
C ALA A 19 -23.77 7.72 3.89
N ALA A 20 -24.44 8.14 4.96
CA ALA A 20 -24.24 9.46 5.56
C ALA A 20 -22.80 9.68 6.06
N VAL A 21 -22.21 8.67 6.70
CA VAL A 21 -20.81 8.71 7.16
C VAL A 21 -19.86 8.76 5.98
N ALA A 22 -20.11 7.96 4.94
CA ALA A 22 -19.30 7.97 3.72
C ALA A 22 -19.35 9.34 3.01
N ALA A 23 -20.51 9.98 2.94
CA ALA A 23 -20.65 11.33 2.37
C ALA A 23 -19.87 12.37 3.17
N LYS A 24 -19.97 12.35 4.51
CA LYS A 24 -19.21 13.24 5.40
C LYS A 24 -17.70 13.06 5.21
N LEU A 25 -17.22 11.82 5.19
CA LEU A 25 -15.80 11.50 5.01
C LEU A 25 -15.28 11.94 3.63
N LYS A 26 -16.07 11.76 2.57
CA LYS A 26 -15.74 12.33 1.24
C LYS A 26 -15.59 13.85 1.30
N GLY A 27 -16.47 14.53 2.03
CA GLY A 27 -16.37 15.98 2.29
C GLY A 27 -15.12 16.38 3.08
N GLN A 28 -14.60 15.48 3.93
CA GLN A 28 -13.34 15.65 4.65
C GLN A 28 -12.10 15.26 3.81
N GLY A 29 -12.28 14.94 2.54
CA GLY A 29 -11.18 14.66 1.61
C GLY A 29 -10.80 13.19 1.47
N VAL A 30 -11.55 12.25 2.06
CA VAL A 30 -11.34 10.82 1.82
C VAL A 30 -11.45 10.51 0.33
N LYS A 31 -10.41 9.85 -0.21
CA LYS A 31 -10.34 9.45 -1.61
C LYS A 31 -10.52 7.95 -1.73
N LEU A 32 -11.40 7.53 -2.64
CA LEU A 32 -11.61 6.13 -2.96
C LEU A 32 -10.37 5.57 -3.67
N GLY A 33 -9.96 4.37 -3.30
CA GLY A 33 -8.92 3.62 -4.00
C GLY A 33 -7.48 3.95 -3.62
N VAL A 34 -7.26 4.81 -2.61
CA VAL A 34 -5.93 5.01 -2.03
C VAL A 34 -5.42 3.66 -1.49
N PRO A 35 -4.16 3.26 -1.77
CA PRO A 35 -3.62 1.99 -1.28
C PRO A 35 -3.67 1.85 0.23
N ASP A 36 -3.87 0.62 0.71
CA ASP A 36 -4.13 0.31 2.11
C ASP A 36 -3.01 0.69 3.07
N LEU A 37 -1.74 0.53 2.71
CA LEU A 37 -0.60 0.81 3.58
C LEU A 37 0.31 1.88 2.97
N CYS A 38 0.81 2.78 3.81
CA CYS A 38 1.78 3.80 3.44
C CYS A 38 2.98 3.75 4.40
N LEU A 39 4.17 3.70 3.83
CA LEU A 39 5.45 3.89 4.51
C LEU A 39 6.16 5.11 3.88
N PRO A 40 6.00 6.31 4.47
CA PRO A 40 6.56 7.56 3.94
C PRO A 40 8.03 7.72 4.32
N VAL A 41 8.85 6.74 3.94
CA VAL A 41 10.27 6.67 4.29
C VAL A 41 11.08 6.62 2.99
N PRO A 42 11.78 7.70 2.62
CA PRO A 42 12.54 7.72 1.38
C PRO A 42 13.68 6.68 1.37
N ARG A 43 13.74 5.86 0.33
CA ARG A 43 14.78 4.83 0.12
C ARG A 43 15.07 4.65 -1.36
N PHE A 44 16.36 4.54 -1.70
CA PHE A 44 16.85 4.20 -3.06
C PHE A 44 16.21 5.03 -4.19
N GLY A 45 16.05 6.35 -3.99
CA GLY A 45 15.44 7.24 -4.97
C GLY A 45 13.91 7.20 -5.03
N CYS A 46 13.25 6.35 -4.24
CA CYS A 46 11.79 6.36 -4.07
C CYS A 46 11.40 7.22 -2.84
N PRO A 47 10.42 8.15 -2.95
CA PRO A 47 9.98 8.98 -1.83
C PRO A 47 9.26 8.21 -0.70
N GLY A 48 8.71 7.04 -1.02
CA GLY A 48 8.02 6.17 -0.06
C GLY A 48 7.49 4.91 -0.73
N LEU A 49 6.99 3.99 0.09
CA LEU A 49 6.37 2.74 -0.33
C LEU A 49 4.89 2.75 0.00
N TRP A 50 4.08 2.32 -0.96
CA TRP A 50 2.66 2.07 -0.80
C TRP A 50 2.36 0.59 -1.07
N ILE A 51 1.46 -0.01 -0.30
CA ILE A 51 1.01 -1.38 -0.51
C ILE A 51 -0.51 -1.41 -0.56
N GLU A 52 -1.06 -1.96 -1.64
CA GLU A 52 -2.46 -2.34 -1.74
C GLU A 52 -2.60 -3.82 -1.37
N MET A 53 -3.44 -4.14 -0.40
CA MET A 53 -3.66 -5.50 0.05
C MET A 53 -4.83 -6.13 -0.70
N LYS A 54 -4.68 -7.39 -1.09
CA LYS A 54 -5.75 -8.20 -1.69
C LYS A 54 -5.78 -9.59 -1.08
N THR A 55 -6.93 -10.24 -1.18
CA THR A 55 -7.00 -11.70 -1.07
C THR A 55 -6.32 -12.33 -2.29
N SER A 56 -6.13 -13.65 -2.27
CA SER A 56 -5.57 -14.41 -3.39
C SER A 56 -6.33 -14.15 -4.70
N ASP A 57 -7.66 -14.07 -4.63
CA ASP A 57 -8.60 -13.85 -5.74
C ASP A 57 -9.09 -12.39 -5.87
N GLY A 58 -8.74 -11.54 -4.90
CA GLY A 58 -9.19 -10.15 -4.82
C GLY A 58 -8.73 -9.33 -6.02
N ARG A 59 -9.67 -8.59 -6.62
CA ARG A 59 -9.39 -7.72 -7.77
C ARG A 59 -9.01 -6.31 -7.31
N VAL A 60 -8.07 -5.70 -8.03
CA VAL A 60 -7.78 -4.27 -7.92
C VAL A 60 -8.85 -3.50 -8.68
N SER A 61 -9.58 -2.63 -8.00
CA SER A 61 -10.66 -1.83 -8.59
C SER A 61 -10.11 -0.77 -9.55
N THR A 62 -10.98 -0.19 -10.38
CA THR A 62 -10.57 0.86 -11.32
C THR A 62 -9.96 2.08 -10.62
N SER A 63 -10.55 2.52 -9.50
CA SER A 63 -10.00 3.65 -8.72
C SER A 63 -8.66 3.32 -8.07
N GLN A 64 -8.44 2.07 -7.65
CA GLN A 64 -7.14 1.64 -7.13
C GLN A 64 -6.08 1.59 -8.24
N LYS A 65 -6.42 1.12 -9.44
CA LYS A 65 -5.51 1.16 -10.59
C LYS A 65 -5.08 2.58 -10.93
N ASP A 66 -6.01 3.53 -10.90
CA ASP A 66 -5.74 4.96 -11.12
C ASP A 66 -4.74 5.52 -10.08
N TRP A 67 -4.97 5.28 -8.79
CA TRP A 67 -4.05 5.68 -7.73
C TRP A 67 -2.66 5.03 -7.87
N ILE A 68 -2.60 3.73 -8.18
CA ILE A 68 -1.34 3.01 -8.39
C ILE A 68 -0.57 3.64 -9.57
N ALA A 69 -1.24 3.93 -10.68
CA ALA A 69 -0.62 4.55 -11.84
C ALA A 69 -0.08 5.96 -11.52
N TYR A 70 -0.88 6.79 -10.83
CA TYR A 70 -0.47 8.11 -10.38
C TYR A 70 0.78 8.05 -9.46
N LEU A 71 0.74 7.23 -8.41
CA LEU A 71 1.83 7.13 -7.44
C LEU A 71 3.13 6.63 -8.09
N LYS A 72 3.04 5.62 -8.98
CA LYS A 72 4.19 5.15 -9.76
C LYS A 72 4.74 6.25 -10.68
N GLY A 73 3.87 6.99 -11.37
CA GLY A 73 4.27 8.13 -12.19
C GLY A 73 4.94 9.26 -11.39
N ALA A 74 4.56 9.42 -10.12
CA ALA A 74 5.18 10.35 -9.17
C ALA A 74 6.46 9.82 -8.51
N GLY A 75 6.97 8.64 -8.91
CA GLY A 75 8.21 8.06 -8.41
C GLY A 75 8.10 7.28 -7.11
N TYR A 76 6.90 7.04 -6.58
CA TYR A 76 6.70 6.15 -5.44
C TYR A 76 6.81 4.69 -5.84
N ARG A 77 7.26 3.85 -4.90
CA ARG A 77 7.10 2.40 -5.04
C ARG A 77 5.69 2.02 -4.61
N VAL A 78 5.02 1.23 -5.44
CA VAL A 78 3.66 0.73 -5.15
C VAL A 78 3.56 -0.73 -5.51
N GLU A 79 3.21 -1.56 -4.53
CA GLU A 79 3.05 -3.01 -4.69
C GLU A 79 1.64 -3.47 -4.35
N VAL A 80 1.15 -4.49 -5.07
CA VAL A 80 -0.09 -5.19 -4.72
C VAL A 80 0.29 -6.49 -4.03
N CYS A 81 -0.03 -6.63 -2.76
CA CYS A 81 0.30 -7.80 -1.94
C CYS A 81 -0.94 -8.65 -1.65
N ARG A 82 -0.82 -9.97 -1.83
CA ARG A 82 -1.90 -10.95 -1.69
C ARG A 82 -1.85 -11.76 -0.40
N SER A 83 -0.85 -11.50 0.44
CA SER A 83 -0.68 -12.14 1.74
C SER A 83 0.14 -11.25 2.67
N PHE A 84 0.07 -11.55 3.96
CA PHE A 84 0.96 -10.95 4.96
C PHE A 84 2.43 -11.17 4.62
N ASP A 85 2.81 -12.40 4.26
CA ASP A 85 4.20 -12.73 3.96
C ASP A 85 4.74 -11.94 2.76
N GLN A 86 3.91 -11.75 1.72
CA GLN A 86 4.30 -10.93 0.58
C GLN A 86 4.50 -9.47 0.99
N ALA A 87 3.58 -8.89 1.76
CA ALA A 87 3.70 -7.51 2.23
C ALA A 87 4.93 -7.32 3.13
N ARG A 88 5.18 -8.28 4.03
CA ARG A 88 6.38 -8.32 4.86
C ARG A 88 7.65 -8.35 4.01
N SER A 89 7.71 -9.21 3.00
CA SER A 89 8.87 -9.31 2.11
C SER A 89 9.11 -8.01 1.35
N VAL A 90 8.07 -7.39 0.79
CA VAL A 90 8.16 -6.08 0.12
C VAL A 90 8.69 -5.00 1.07
N LEU A 91 8.19 -4.95 2.31
CA LEU A 91 8.65 -3.99 3.31
C LEU A 91 10.14 -4.17 3.64
N LEU A 92 10.56 -5.41 3.86
CA LEU A 92 11.95 -5.73 4.19
C LEU A 92 12.91 -5.43 3.03
N GLU A 93 12.52 -5.79 1.81
CA GLU A 93 13.28 -5.50 0.58
C GLU A 93 13.38 -3.98 0.36
N TYR A 94 12.29 -3.25 0.53
CA TYR A 94 12.27 -1.79 0.38
C TYR A 94 13.18 -1.08 1.39
N LEU A 95 13.19 -1.55 2.63
CA LEU A 95 14.04 -0.98 3.69
C LEU A 95 15.50 -1.43 3.59
N ASN A 96 15.75 -2.62 3.05
CA ASN A 96 17.07 -3.17 2.84
C ASN A 96 17.09 -4.16 1.64
N PRO A 97 17.54 -3.73 0.45
CA PRO A 97 17.47 -4.51 -0.79
C PRO A 97 18.45 -5.69 -0.81
N LYS A 98 19.32 -5.82 0.19
CA LYS A 98 20.11 -7.04 0.40
C LYS A 98 19.28 -8.19 0.98
N VAL A 99 18.06 -7.91 1.43
CA VAL A 99 17.09 -8.92 1.86
C VAL A 99 16.30 -9.39 0.64
N THR A 100 16.85 -10.34 -0.09
CA THR A 100 16.12 -11.03 -1.16
C THR A 100 15.22 -12.09 -0.53
N TYR A 101 13.89 -11.97 -0.72
CA TYR A 101 12.96 -13.05 -0.44
C TYR A 101 12.92 -14.00 -1.63
N SER A 102 13.35 -15.24 -1.42
CA SER A 102 13.01 -16.35 -2.32
C SER A 102 11.65 -16.88 -1.85
N PRO A 103 10.55 -16.72 -2.63
CA PRO A 103 9.33 -17.43 -2.33
C PRO A 103 9.67 -18.91 -2.31
N GLY A 104 9.28 -19.61 -1.24
CA GLY A 104 9.29 -21.06 -1.25
C GLY A 104 8.60 -21.53 -2.53
N VAL A 105 9.31 -22.37 -3.27
CA VAL A 105 8.79 -23.05 -4.46
C VAL A 105 7.40 -23.58 -4.11
N ILE A 106 6.41 -23.17 -4.90
CA ILE A 106 5.10 -23.83 -4.92
C ILE A 106 5.28 -25.17 -5.64
#